data_AF-A0A928NFG4-F1
#
_entry.id   AF-A0A928NFG4-F1
#
_cell.length_a   1.000
_cell.length_b   1.000
_cell.length_c   1.000
_cell.angle_alpha   90.00
_cell.angle_beta   90.00
_cell.angle_gamma   90.00
#
_symmetry.space_group_name_H-M   'P 1'
#
loop_
_entity.id
_entity.type
_entity.pdbx_description
1 polymer ?
#
loop_
_entity_poly.entity_id
_entity_poly.type
_entity_poly.pdbx_seq_one_letter_code
_entity_poly.pdbx_strand_id
1 'polypeptide(L)'
;MNHKIKTILSILGVVLSMALLVISSILTEEAVLSPVSATILTILSVILIFAAIFFAAKVDYETGVYECGKCGHTFKPTFKAYLWGAHTLTARHLKCPECEKKSWCKRKKKAS
;
A
#
# COMPACT_ATOMS: atom_id res chain seq x y z
N MET A 1 14.46 3.68 12.58
CA MET A 1 14.41 3.79 11.11
C MET A 1 13.27 4.72 10.70
N ASN A 2 13.58 5.82 10.01
CA ASN A 2 12.61 6.88 9.65
C ASN A 2 11.51 6.35 8.71
N HIS A 3 10.26 6.82 8.89
CA HIS A 3 9.13 6.44 8.02
C HIS A 3 9.42 6.69 6.53
N LYS A 4 10.13 7.78 6.22
CA LYS A 4 10.60 8.10 4.86
C LYS A 4 11.47 6.98 4.27
N ILE A 5 12.39 6.42 5.06
CA ILE A 5 13.28 5.33 4.62
C ILE A 5 12.45 4.07 4.32
N LYS A 6 11.49 3.72 5.18
CA LYS A 6 10.59 2.57 4.97
C LYS A 6 9.78 2.71 3.67
N THR A 7 9.27 3.91 3.39
CA THR A 7 8.53 4.19 2.15
C THR A 7 9.44 4.11 0.92
N ILE A 8 10.65 4.67 0.97
CA ILE A 8 11.62 4.62 -0.14
C ILE A 8 11.99 3.17 -0.45
N LEU A 9 12.28 2.35 0.56
CA LEU A 9 12.61 0.93 0.38
C LEU A 9 11.45 0.16 -0.28
N SER A 10 10.22 0.46 0.12
CA SER A 10 9.03 -0.16 -0.46
C SER A 10 8.85 0.22 -1.94
N ILE A 11 9.00 1.50 -2.28
CA ILE A 11 8.91 1.97 -3.68
C ILE A 11 10.00 1.31 -4.52
N LEU A 12 11.24 1.28 -4.04
CA LEU A 12 12.35 0.64 -4.74
C LEU A 12 12.07 -0.86 -4.98
N GLY A 13 11.49 -1.56 -4.00
CA GLY A 13 11.08 -2.95 -4.14
C GLY A 13 10.01 -3.17 -5.22
N VAL A 14 9.01 -2.28 -5.32
CA VAL A 14 8.01 -2.33 -6.40
C VAL A 14 8.65 -2.12 -7.76
N VAL A 15 9.53 -1.12 -7.91
CA VAL A 15 10.21 -0.82 -9.18
C VAL A 15 11.09 -1.99 -9.61
N LEU A 16 11.86 -2.58 -8.69
CA LEU A 16 12.73 -3.70 -9.00
C LEU A 16 11.93 -4.96 -9.40
N SER A 17 10.84 -5.25 -8.69
CA SER A 17 9.97 -6.38 -9.01
C SER A 17 9.23 -6.22 -10.36
N MET A 18 8.85 -4.99 -10.72
CA MET A 18 8.36 -4.64 -12.06
C MET A 18 9.41 -4.88 -13.15
N ALA A 19 10.65 -4.43 -12.94
CA ALA A 19 11.73 -4.67 -13.89
C ALA A 19 11.99 -6.17 -14.08
N LEU A 20 12.01 -6.95 -13.00
CA LEU A 20 12.18 -8.40 -13.06
C LEU A 20 11.05 -9.10 -13.84
N LEU A 21 9.80 -8.66 -13.68
CA LEU A 21 8.68 -9.18 -14.48
C LEU A 21 8.91 -8.95 -15.97
N VAL A 22 9.24 -7.71 -16.36
CA VAL A 22 9.47 -7.35 -17.76
C VAL A 22 10.64 -8.12 -18.35
N ILE A 23 11.75 -8.22 -17.61
CA ILE A 23 12.92 -9.01 -18.03
C ILE A 23 12.55 -10.48 -18.20
N SER A 24 11.79 -11.05 -17.27
CA SER A 24 11.32 -12.44 -17.36
C SER A 24 10.53 -12.65 -18.65
N SER A 25 9.59 -11.76 -18.98
CA SER A 25 8.80 -11.86 -20.21
C SER A 25 9.68 -11.81 -21.47
N ILE A 26 10.60 -10.84 -21.57
CA ILE A 26 11.49 -10.71 -22.73
C ILE A 26 12.37 -11.95 -22.91
N LEU A 27 12.95 -12.49 -21.83
CA LEU A 27 13.79 -13.68 -21.90
C LEU A 27 13.03 -14.96 -22.29
N THR A 28 11.70 -14.96 -22.13
CA THR A 28 10.85 -16.08 -22.53
C THR A 28 10.63 -16.09 -24.04
N GLU A 29 10.45 -14.91 -24.65
CA GLU A 29 10.29 -14.75 -26.10
C GLU A 29 11.57 -15.13 -26.86
N GLU A 30 12.73 -14.74 -26.34
CA GLU A 30 14.04 -15.05 -26.94
C GLU A 30 14.49 -16.51 -26.72
N ALA A 31 13.62 -17.36 -26.13
CA ALA A 31 13.88 -18.77 -25.80
C ALA A 31 15.18 -19.02 -24.99
N VAL A 32 15.68 -17.98 -24.29
CA VAL A 32 16.91 -18.05 -23.47
C VAL A 32 16.65 -18.82 -22.17
N LEU A 33 15.43 -18.69 -21.61
CA LEU A 33 15.00 -19.40 -20.41
C LEU A 33 14.06 -20.55 -20.77
N SER A 34 14.11 -21.64 -19.99
CA SER A 34 13.10 -22.68 -20.09
C SER A 34 11.73 -22.16 -19.62
N PRO A 35 10.60 -22.60 -20.19
CA PRO A 35 9.27 -22.09 -19.83
C PRO A 35 8.95 -22.32 -18.34
N VAL A 36 9.51 -23.37 -17.74
CA VAL A 36 9.39 -23.67 -16.31
C VAL A 36 10.07 -22.59 -15.47
N SER A 37 11.31 -22.22 -15.80
CA SER A 37 12.05 -21.18 -15.08
C SER A 37 11.42 -19.80 -15.21
N ALA A 38 10.91 -19.45 -16.40
CA ALA A 38 10.20 -18.19 -16.64
C ALA A 38 8.90 -18.10 -15.82
N THR A 39 8.17 -19.21 -15.70
CA THR A 39 6.94 -19.28 -14.89
C THR A 39 7.25 -19.05 -13.40
N ILE A 40 8.30 -19.68 -12.88
CA ILE A 40 8.71 -19.50 -11.48
C ILE A 40 9.10 -18.05 -11.20
N LEU A 41 9.89 -17.43 -12.09
CA LEU A 41 10.33 -16.04 -11.94
C LEU A 41 9.15 -15.05 -12.00
N THR A 42 8.17 -15.34 -12.87
CA THR A 42 6.93 -14.55 -12.98
C THR A 42 6.10 -14.65 -11.71
N ILE A 43 5.89 -15.85 -11.15
CA ILE A 43 5.15 -16.03 -9.89
C ILE A 43 5.86 -15.31 -8.73
N LEU A 44 7.18 -15.47 -8.63
CA LEU A 44 7.98 -14.84 -7.57
C LEU A 44 7.87 -13.32 -7.61
N SER A 45 7.99 -12.73 -8.79
CA SER A 45 7.93 -11.28 -8.94
C SER A 45 6.52 -10.72 -8.67
N VAL A 46 5.45 -11.43 -9.07
CA VAL A 46 4.07 -11.12 -8.65
C VAL A 46 3.95 -11.09 -7.11
N ILE A 47 4.47 -12.10 -6.42
CA ILE A 47 4.46 -12.15 -4.95
C ILE A 47 5.20 -10.95 -4.34
N LEU A 48 6.38 -10.60 -4.88
CA LEU A 48 7.16 -9.47 -4.40
C LEU A 48 6.41 -8.13 -4.53
N ILE A 49 5.66 -7.94 -5.61
CA ILE A 49 4.85 -6.73 -5.81
C ILE A 49 3.76 -6.62 -4.73
N PHE A 50 3.01 -7.71 -4.50
CA PHE A 50 1.98 -7.73 -3.47
C PHE A 50 2.57 -7.46 -2.07
N ALA A 51 3.72 -8.07 -1.76
CA ALA A 51 4.41 -7.85 -0.48
C ALA A 51 4.86 -6.40 -0.33
N ALA A 52 5.42 -5.79 -1.38
CA ALA A 52 5.87 -4.41 -1.37
C ALA A 52 4.71 -3.42 -1.22
N ILE A 53 3.60 -3.63 -1.94
CA ILE A 53 2.37 -2.82 -1.81
C ILE A 53 1.78 -2.95 -0.40
N PHE A 54 1.72 -4.16 0.14
CA PHE A 54 1.23 -4.39 1.50
C PHE A 54 2.08 -3.65 2.54
N PHE A 55 3.40 -3.69 2.40
CA PHE A 55 4.30 -2.96 3.27
C PHE A 55 4.13 -1.44 3.14
N ALA A 56 3.98 -0.91 1.92
CA ALA A 56 3.66 0.50 1.69
C ALA A 56 2.38 0.92 2.41
N ALA A 57 1.31 0.13 2.26
CA ALA A 57 0.02 0.38 2.90
C ALA A 57 0.12 0.36 4.42
N LYS A 58 0.91 -0.56 4.99
CA LYS A 58 1.17 -0.63 6.43
C LYS A 58 1.88 0.61 6.94
N VAL A 59 2.89 1.11 6.23
CA VAL A 59 3.62 2.33 6.60
C VAL A 59 2.71 3.56 6.53
N ASP A 60 1.87 3.69 5.48
CA ASP A 60 0.91 4.79 5.39
C ASP A 60 -0.13 4.73 6.52
N TYR A 61 -0.64 3.53 6.82
CA TYR A 61 -1.56 3.30 7.94
C TYR A 61 -0.94 3.64 9.30
N GLU A 62 0.32 3.28 9.54
CA GLU A 62 0.99 3.57 10.80
C GLU A 62 1.09 5.07 11.10
N THR A 63 1.21 5.87 10.04
CA THR A 63 1.35 7.34 10.10
C THR A 63 0.04 8.11 9.92
N GLY A 64 -1.01 7.47 9.40
CA GLY A 64 -2.30 8.10 9.11
C GLY A 64 -3.15 8.32 10.35
N VAL A 65 -3.31 9.57 10.74
CA VAL A 65 -4.28 10.01 11.77
C VAL A 65 -5.45 10.70 11.07
N TYR A 66 -6.68 10.41 11.48
CA TYR A 66 -7.89 10.88 10.82
C TYR A 66 -8.77 11.70 11.74
N GLU A 67 -9.33 12.78 11.21
CA GLU A 67 -10.32 13.61 11.91
C GLU A 67 -11.71 13.34 11.35
N CYS A 68 -12.68 13.11 12.24
CA CYS A 68 -14.08 12.92 11.88
C CYS A 68 -14.73 14.23 11.43
N GLY A 69 -15.34 14.26 10.24
CA GLY A 69 -16.08 15.44 9.75
C GLY A 69 -17.42 15.72 10.43
N LYS A 70 -17.83 14.90 11.42
CA LYS A 70 -19.09 15.08 12.17
C LYS A 70 -18.88 15.55 13.59
N CYS A 71 -17.95 14.93 14.33
CA CYS A 71 -17.67 15.30 15.73
C CYS A 71 -16.30 15.94 15.94
N GLY A 72 -15.43 16.01 14.92
CA GLY A 72 -14.07 16.56 15.05
C GLY A 72 -13.09 15.64 15.78
N HIS A 73 -13.54 14.48 16.26
CA HIS A 73 -12.68 13.55 16.98
C HIS A 73 -11.59 12.96 16.10
N THR A 74 -10.39 12.88 16.65
CA THR A 74 -9.21 12.39 15.96
C THR A 74 -8.93 10.95 16.37
N PHE A 75 -8.93 10.03 15.41
CA PHE A 75 -8.74 8.61 15.67
C PHE A 75 -7.83 7.94 14.62
N LYS A 76 -7.33 6.76 14.97
CA LYS A 76 -6.66 5.86 14.03
C LYS A 76 -7.66 4.75 13.65
N PRO A 77 -8.02 4.60 12.36
CA PRO A 77 -8.91 3.51 11.94
C PRO A 77 -8.23 2.16 12.18
N THR A 78 -8.98 1.06 12.09
CA THR A 78 -8.39 -0.28 12.02
C THR A 78 -7.84 -0.55 10.62
N PHE A 79 -6.81 -1.41 10.50
CA PHE A 79 -6.17 -1.68 9.20
C PHE A 79 -7.15 -2.24 8.15
N LYS A 80 -8.10 -3.08 8.58
CA LYS A 80 -9.17 -3.59 7.69
C LYS A 80 -10.08 -2.46 7.20
N ALA A 81 -10.53 -1.58 8.09
CA ALA A 81 -11.36 -0.42 7.70
C ALA A 81 -10.59 0.57 6.83
N TYR A 82 -9.28 0.69 7.05
CA TYR A 82 -8.39 1.51 6.24
C TYR A 82 -8.26 0.99 4.81
N LEU A 83 -8.10 -0.32 4.62
CA LEU A 83 -7.98 -0.94 3.29
C LEU A 83 -9.31 -0.94 2.52
N TRP A 84 -10.41 -1.21 3.22
CA TRP A 84 -11.75 -1.33 2.61
C TRP A 84 -12.54 -0.02 2.56
N GLY A 85 -12.01 1.07 3.14
CA GLY A 85 -12.67 2.37 3.15
C GLY A 85 -12.61 3.03 1.78
N ALA A 86 -13.74 3.55 1.31
CA ALA A 86 -13.79 4.37 0.10
C ALA A 86 -12.86 5.59 0.27
N HIS A 87 -12.02 5.84 -0.73
CA HIS A 87 -10.94 6.81 -0.65
C HIS A 87 -11.12 7.92 -1.69
N THR A 88 -10.87 9.15 -1.25
CA THR A 88 -10.62 10.33 -2.10
C THR A 88 -9.18 10.78 -1.89
N LEU A 89 -8.73 11.79 -2.63
CA LEU A 89 -7.35 12.30 -2.55
C LEU A 89 -6.93 12.71 -1.12
N THR A 90 -7.85 13.18 -0.28
CA THR A 90 -7.54 13.74 1.05
C THR A 90 -8.39 13.18 2.18
N ALA A 91 -9.48 12.47 1.87
CA ALA A 91 -10.41 11.92 2.86
C ALA A 91 -10.73 10.45 2.60
N ARG A 92 -10.98 9.71 3.69
CA ARG A 92 -11.41 8.30 3.66
C ARG A 92 -12.75 8.17 4.37
N HIS A 93 -13.66 7.40 3.79
CA HIS A 93 -14.98 7.16 4.38
C HIS A 93 -14.87 6.09 5.48
N LEU A 94 -14.91 6.51 6.74
CA LEU A 94 -14.64 5.68 7.90
C LEU A 94 -15.75 5.81 8.95
N LYS A 95 -15.99 4.75 9.73
CA LYS A 95 -16.85 4.80 10.92
C LYS A 95 -16.04 5.42 12.05
N CYS A 96 -16.52 6.53 12.62
CA CYS A 96 -15.90 7.13 13.80
C CYS A 96 -16.14 6.23 15.04
N PRO A 97 -15.14 5.99 15.89
CA PRO A 97 -15.32 5.20 17.11
C PRO A 97 -16.08 5.95 18.21
N GLU A 98 -16.09 7.29 18.18
CA GLU A 98 -16.72 8.11 19.22
C GLU A 98 -18.20 8.41 18.89
N CYS A 99 -18.48 8.96 17.71
CA CYS A 99 -19.86 9.29 17.32
C CYS A 99 -20.57 8.18 16.52
N GLU A 100 -19.88 7.07 16.23
CA GLU A 100 -20.37 5.90 15.49
C GLU A 100 -20.90 6.15 14.06
N LYS A 101 -20.88 7.39 13.59
CA LYS A 101 -21.35 7.77 12.25
C LYS A 101 -20.24 7.51 11.22
N LYS A 102 -20.65 6.99 10.07
CA LYS A 102 -19.79 6.96 8.88
C LYS A 102 -19.75 8.35 8.25
N SER A 103 -18.55 8.85 8.01
CA SER A 103 -18.35 10.16 7.37
C SER A 103 -17.03 10.19 6.62
N TRP A 104 -16.87 11.19 5.75
CA TRP A 104 -15.59 11.49 5.13
C TRP A 104 -14.64 12.06 6.19
N CYS A 105 -13.71 11.21 6.65
CA CYS A 105 -12.70 11.60 7.62
C CYS A 105 -11.45 12.10 6.89
N LYS A 106 -10.98 13.29 7.26
CA LYS A 106 -9.81 13.93 6.63
C LYS A 106 -8.52 13.43 7.29
N ARG A 107 -7.48 13.19 6.49
CA ARG A 107 -6.17 12.86 7.04
C ARG A 107 -5.56 14.12 7.69
N LYS A 108 -5.25 14.06 8.97
CA LYS A 108 -4.42 15.07 9.65
C LYS A 108 -2.95 14.73 9.42
N LYS A 109 -2.15 15.74 9.07
CA LYS A 109 -0.69 15.62 9.17
C LYS A 109 -0.36 15.49 10.66
N LYS A 110 0.41 14.49 11.03
CA LYS A 110 0.94 14.36 12.39
C LYS A 110 1.76 15.65 12.66
N ALA A 111 1.40 16.44 13.66
CA ALA A 111 2.28 17.50 14.13
C ALA A 111 3.56 16.83 14.62
N SER A 112 4.66 17.06 13.91
CA SER A 112 5.98 16.54 14.24
C SER A 112 6.54 17.25 15.45
#